data_AF-A0A1C3YU92-F1
#
_entry.id   AF-A0A1C3YU92-F1
#
_cell.length_a   1.000
_cell.length_b   1.000
_cell.length_c   1.000
_cell.angle_alpha   90.00
_cell.angle_beta   90.00
_cell.angle_gamma   90.00
#
_symmetry.space_group_name_H-M   'P 1'
#
loop_
_entity.id
_entity.type
_entity.pdbx_description
1 polymer ?
#
loop_
_entity_poly.entity_id
_entity_poly.type
_entity_poly.pdbx_seq_one_letter_code
_entity_poly.pdbx_strand_id
1 'polypeptide(L)'
;MQQAIRGIDHIGITAPDIKEATQFLPQALSAELIYRSVSLEYNDRDNDAQQRTLCLVPGTVVKAVRMWKLAHSPGIELFEMPGPSQQEAQRVAKCLLRRREP
;
A
#
# COMPACT_ATOMS: atom_id res chain seq x y z
N MET A 1 -3.77 4.83 -33.63
CA MET A 1 -2.67 5.55 -32.94
C MET A 1 -1.81 4.51 -32.26
N GLN A 2 -0.50 4.48 -32.51
CA GLN A 2 0.41 3.65 -31.70
C GLN A 2 0.42 4.21 -30.28
N GLN A 3 0.08 3.38 -29.30
CA GLN A 3 -0.01 3.78 -27.90
C GLN A 3 1.41 3.81 -27.32
N ALA A 4 2.02 4.98 -27.29
CA ALA A 4 3.34 5.17 -26.69
C ALA A 4 3.22 5.22 -25.16
N ILE A 5 4.06 4.45 -24.46
CA ILE A 5 4.17 4.51 -23.00
C ILE A 5 4.63 5.92 -22.60
N ARG A 6 3.89 6.56 -21.68
CA ARG A 6 4.16 7.94 -21.23
C ARG A 6 5.01 8.02 -19.97
N GLY A 7 4.98 6.98 -19.14
CA GLY A 7 5.67 6.92 -17.85
C GLY A 7 4.91 6.06 -16.85
N ILE A 8 5.36 6.08 -15.61
CA ILE A 8 4.70 5.45 -14.45
C ILE A 8 3.96 6.56 -13.70
N ASP A 9 2.68 6.35 -13.39
CA ASP A 9 1.89 7.27 -12.57
C ASP A 9 2.25 7.12 -11.08
N HIS A 10 2.21 5.89 -10.57
CA HIS A 10 2.52 5.57 -9.19
C HIS A 10 2.97 4.12 -9.00
N ILE A 11 3.45 3.82 -7.78
CA ILE A 11 3.75 2.47 -7.30
C ILE A 11 2.82 2.17 -6.12
N GLY A 12 2.09 1.05 -6.21
CA GLY A 12 1.28 0.54 -5.11
C GLY A 12 2.13 -0.18 -4.07
N ILE A 13 1.98 0.18 -2.78
CA ILE A 13 2.71 -0.44 -1.66
C ILE A 13 1.73 -0.77 -0.54
N THR A 14 1.80 -2.00 -0.02
CA THR A 14 1.05 -2.38 1.19
C THR A 14 1.92 -2.20 2.43
N ALA A 15 1.37 -1.52 3.43
CA ALA A 15 1.96 -1.41 4.76
C ALA A 15 1.10 -2.14 5.81
N PRO A 16 1.73 -2.72 6.85
CA PRO A 16 0.99 -3.36 7.93
C PRO A 16 0.22 -2.36 8.82
N ASP A 17 0.71 -1.12 8.93
CA ASP A 17 0.07 -0.02 9.66
C ASP A 17 0.17 1.26 8.81
N ILE A 18 -0.98 1.80 8.39
CA ILE A 18 -0.97 3.00 7.54
C ILE A 18 -0.60 4.28 8.31
N LYS A 19 -0.82 4.32 9.64
CA LYS A 19 -0.51 5.49 10.47
C LYS A 19 0.99 5.63 10.62
N GLU A 20 1.71 4.55 10.93
CA GLU A 20 3.18 4.55 10.99
C GLU A 20 3.79 4.95 9.65
N ALA A 21 3.32 4.33 8.56
CA ALA A 21 3.81 4.66 7.22
C ALA A 21 3.53 6.12 6.81
N THR A 22 2.42 6.70 7.27
CA THR A 22 2.10 8.12 7.03
C THR A 22 3.02 9.06 7.78
N GLN A 23 3.49 8.67 8.96
CA GLN A 23 4.49 9.46 9.67
C GLN A 23 5.86 9.35 8.99
N PHE A 24 6.19 8.16 8.48
CA PHE A 24 7.47 7.87 7.85
C PHE A 24 7.68 8.59 6.51
N LEU A 25 6.72 8.50 5.57
CA LEU A 25 6.93 8.94 4.19
C LEU A 25 7.33 10.42 4.05
N PRO A 26 6.71 11.39 4.77
CA PRO A 26 7.17 12.78 4.75
C PRO A 26 8.57 12.97 5.32
N GLN A 27 8.92 12.24 6.38
CA GLN A 27 10.19 12.40 7.07
C GLN A 27 11.35 11.77 6.29
N ALA A 28 11.13 10.61 5.69
CA ALA A 28 12.15 9.84 4.99
C ALA A 28 12.32 10.25 3.53
N LEU A 29 11.22 10.62 2.86
CA LEU A 29 11.19 10.84 1.41
C LEU A 29 10.67 12.23 1.01
N SER A 30 10.40 13.11 1.98
CA SER A 30 9.74 14.41 1.72
C SER A 30 8.44 14.27 0.93
N ALA A 31 7.72 13.16 1.15
CA ALA A 31 6.48 12.87 0.45
C ALA A 31 5.33 13.76 0.94
N GLU A 32 4.48 14.18 0.00
CA GLU A 32 3.29 15.00 0.28
C GLU A 32 2.02 14.16 0.13
N LEU A 33 1.13 14.21 1.11
CA LEU A 33 -0.16 13.52 1.03
C LEU A 33 -1.08 14.27 0.08
N ILE A 34 -1.56 13.60 -0.98
CA ILE A 34 -2.48 14.19 -1.95
C ILE A 34 -3.94 13.99 -1.48
N TYR A 35 -4.34 12.74 -1.26
CA TYR A 35 -5.69 12.40 -0.82
C TYR A 35 -5.77 11.04 -0.12
N ARG A 36 -6.91 10.79 0.52
CA ARG A 36 -7.28 9.50 1.13
C ARG A 36 -8.51 8.96 0.40
N SER A 37 -8.36 7.88 -0.37
CA SER A 37 -9.48 7.28 -1.12
C SER A 37 -10.31 6.34 -0.24
N VAL A 38 -9.69 5.73 0.77
CA VAL A 38 -10.39 4.98 1.82
C VAL A 38 -9.93 5.51 3.19
N SER A 39 -10.86 6.08 3.95
CA SER A 39 -10.60 6.58 5.31
C SER A 39 -10.79 5.48 6.35
N LEU A 40 -10.02 5.53 7.43
CA LEU A 40 -10.21 4.66 8.59
C LEU A 40 -11.54 4.94 9.32
N GLU A 41 -12.02 6.19 9.24
CA GLU A 41 -13.21 6.66 9.95
C GLU A 41 -14.52 6.33 9.23
N TYR A 42 -14.45 5.96 7.95
CA TYR A 42 -15.63 5.67 7.14
C TYR A 42 -15.85 4.16 7.05
N ASN A 43 -16.95 3.69 7.66
CA ASN A 43 -17.22 2.25 7.80
C ASN A 43 -18.07 1.67 6.67
N ASP A 44 -18.65 2.50 5.81
CA ASP A 44 -19.48 2.06 4.69
C ASP A 44 -18.61 1.76 3.46
N ARG A 45 -17.86 0.66 3.54
CA ARG A 45 -16.97 0.19 2.47
C ARG A 45 -17.65 -0.97 1.75
N ASP A 46 -17.84 -0.85 0.44
CA ASP A 46 -18.22 -2.00 -0.39
C ASP A 46 -16.99 -2.90 -0.63
N ASN A 47 -16.78 -3.82 0.31
CA ASN A 47 -15.64 -4.74 0.29
C ASN A 47 -15.68 -5.67 -0.93
N ASP A 48 -16.87 -6.04 -1.42
CA ASP A 48 -17.02 -6.92 -2.57
C ASP A 48 -16.62 -6.20 -3.86
N ALA A 49 -17.05 -4.94 -4.02
CA ALA A 49 -16.61 -4.10 -5.14
C ALA A 49 -15.10 -3.86 -5.12
N GLN A 50 -14.52 -3.59 -3.94
CA GLN A 50 -13.07 -3.41 -3.77
C GLN A 50 -12.29 -4.68 -4.15
N GLN A 51 -12.70 -5.86 -3.65
CA GLN A 51 -12.05 -7.13 -3.96
C GLN A 51 -12.09 -7.45 -5.45
N ARG A 52 -13.23 -7.20 -6.12
CA ARG A 52 -13.36 -7.42 -7.57
C ARG A 52 -12.52 -6.44 -8.39
N THR A 53 -12.52 -5.16 -8.01
CA THR A 53 -11.80 -4.10 -8.74
C THR A 53 -10.29 -4.29 -8.64
N LEU A 54 -9.80 -4.69 -7.47
CA LEU A 54 -8.37 -4.86 -7.18
C LEU A 54 -7.90 -6.31 -7.34
N CYS A 55 -8.77 -7.22 -7.79
CA CYS A 55 -8.50 -8.66 -7.94
C CYS A 55 -7.86 -9.27 -6.68
N LEU A 56 -8.36 -8.92 -5.50
CA LEU A 56 -7.79 -9.36 -4.22
C LEU A 56 -8.16 -10.80 -3.90
N VAL A 57 -7.32 -11.46 -3.10
CA VAL A 57 -7.66 -12.76 -2.51
C VAL A 57 -8.96 -12.62 -1.70
N PRO A 58 -9.93 -13.55 -1.84
CA PRO A 58 -11.18 -13.50 -1.10
C PRO A 58 -10.95 -13.37 0.41
N GLY A 59 -11.66 -12.44 1.05
CA GLY A 59 -11.49 -12.11 2.46
C GLY A 59 -10.43 -11.05 2.77
N THR A 60 -9.74 -10.52 1.77
CA THR A 60 -8.88 -9.33 1.96
C THR A 60 -9.73 -8.09 2.20
N VAL A 61 -9.36 -7.29 3.20
CA VAL A 61 -10.09 -6.08 3.58
C VAL A 61 -9.22 -4.85 3.31
N VAL A 62 -9.67 -3.93 2.46
CA VAL A 62 -8.99 -2.65 2.24
C VAL A 62 -9.41 -1.67 3.35
N LYS A 63 -8.57 -1.52 4.38
CA LYS A 63 -8.88 -0.67 5.54
C LYS A 63 -8.67 0.82 5.26
N ALA A 64 -7.59 1.14 4.55
CA ALA A 64 -7.23 2.51 4.23
C ALA A 64 -6.33 2.60 3.00
N VAL A 65 -6.47 3.69 2.26
CA VAL A 65 -5.68 3.98 1.06
C VAL A 65 -5.31 5.45 1.03
N ARG A 66 -4.04 5.75 0.73
CA ARG A 66 -3.48 7.11 0.70
C ARG A 66 -2.59 7.29 -0.52
N MET A 67 -2.83 8.36 -1.28
CA MET A 67 -1.99 8.71 -2.43
C MET A 67 -0.97 9.78 -2.03
N TRP A 68 0.30 9.51 -2.34
CA TRP A 68 1.44 10.36 -1.98
C TRP A 68 2.18 10.84 -3.22
N LYS A 69 2.61 12.09 -3.20
CA LYS A 69 3.47 12.69 -4.22
C LYS A 69 4.93 12.65 -3.77
N LEU A 70 5.82 12.31 -4.68
CA LEU A 70 7.27 12.36 -4.50
C LEU A 70 7.90 13.41 -5.42
N ALA A 71 7.77 14.70 -5.08
CA ALA A 71 8.26 15.81 -5.90
C ALA A 71 7.87 15.67 -7.39
N HIS A 72 8.83 15.41 -8.28
CA HIS A 72 8.63 15.24 -9.74
C HIS A 72 8.67 13.76 -10.20
N SER A 73 8.59 12.82 -9.26
CA SER A 73 8.66 11.37 -9.50
C SER A 73 7.25 10.75 -9.44
N PRO A 74 7.09 9.47 -9.86
CA PRO A 74 5.85 8.75 -9.67
C PRO A 74 5.40 8.76 -8.20
N GLY A 75 4.08 8.75 -7.99
CA GLY A 75 3.51 8.73 -6.65
C GLY A 75 3.64 7.38 -5.95
N ILE A 76 3.27 7.34 -4.69
CA ILE A 76 3.06 6.10 -3.93
C ILE A 76 1.58 6.01 -3.58
N GLU A 77 0.91 4.96 -4.05
CA GLU A 77 -0.40 4.60 -3.52
C GLU A 77 -0.21 3.58 -2.39
N LEU A 78 -0.44 4.04 -1.17
CA LEU A 78 -0.19 3.28 0.06
C LEU A 78 -1.49 2.63 0.54
N PHE A 79 -1.44 1.33 0.81
CA PHE A 79 -2.58 0.54 1.25
C PHE A 79 -2.32 -0.10 2.61
N GLU A 80 -3.33 -0.11 3.48
CA GLU A 80 -3.44 -1.09 4.56
C GLU A 80 -4.56 -2.05 4.19
N MET A 81 -4.18 -3.25 3.75
CA MET A 81 -5.10 -4.25 3.23
C MET A 81 -4.80 -5.66 3.77
N PRO A 82 -5.12 -5.98 5.04
CA PRO A 82 -4.86 -7.32 5.57
C PRO A 82 -5.63 -8.39 4.78
N GLY A 83 -4.88 -9.37 4.27
CA GLY A 83 -5.40 -10.60 3.69
C GLY A 83 -5.42 -11.78 4.67
N PRO A 84 -6.18 -12.86 4.37
CA PRO A 84 -6.35 -14.01 5.26
C PRO A 84 -5.06 -14.81 5.52
N SER A 85 -4.07 -14.75 4.62
CA SER A 85 -2.80 -15.48 4.70
C SER A 85 -1.58 -14.55 4.66
N GLN A 86 -1.73 -13.30 5.11
CA GLN A 86 -0.64 -12.32 5.06
C GLN A 86 0.50 -12.69 6.02
N GLN A 87 1.71 -12.80 5.48
CA GLN A 87 2.90 -12.98 6.29
C GLN A 87 3.28 -11.68 6.99
N GLU A 88 3.85 -11.79 8.19
CA GLU A 88 4.45 -10.63 8.86
C GLU A 88 5.55 -9.99 8.02
N ALA A 89 5.65 -8.66 8.11
CA ALA A 89 6.71 -7.90 7.48
C ALA A 89 8.09 -8.47 7.85
N GLN A 90 8.91 -8.74 6.83
CA GLN A 90 10.24 -9.29 7.04
C GLN A 90 11.15 -8.20 7.63
N ARG A 91 11.80 -8.51 8.75
CA ARG A 91 12.86 -7.69 9.34
C ARG A 91 14.22 -8.26 8.98
N VAL A 92 15.26 -7.43 8.88
CA VAL A 92 16.64 -7.88 8.61
C VAL A 92 17.07 -9.02 9.54
N ALA A 93 16.80 -8.88 10.85
CA ALA A 93 17.07 -9.92 11.83
C ALA A 93 16.30 -11.23 11.56
N LYS A 94 15.03 -11.14 11.12
CA LYS A 94 14.18 -12.30 10.82
C LYS A 94 14.62 -13.04 9.55
N CYS A 95 15.09 -12.30 8.54
CA CYS A 95 15.63 -12.88 7.31
C CYS A 95 16.91 -13.70 7.59
N LEU A 96 17.79 -13.21 8.47
CA LEU A 96 19.01 -13.91 8.87
C LEU A 96 18.73 -15.18 9.68
N LEU A 97 17.67 -15.18 10.50
CA LEU A 97 17.25 -16.36 11.26
C LEU A 97 16.66 -17.45 10.36
N ARG A 98 15.85 -17.08 9.35
CA ARG A 98 15.32 -18.06 8.37
C ARG A 98 16.37 -18.66 7.44
N ARG A 99 17.51 -18.00 7.22
CA ARG A 99 18.65 -18.58 6.47
C ARG A 99 19.45 -19.60 7.27
N ARG A 100 19.16 -19.79 8.56
CA ARG A 100 19.83 -20.78 9.43
C ARG A 100 19.01 -22.04 9.68
N GLU A 101 17.76 -22.08 9.22
CA GLU A 101 16.96 -23.29 9.22
C GLU A 101 17.28 -24.08 7.93
N PRO A 102 17.65 -25.37 8.01
CA PRO A 102 18.07 -26.19 6.87
C PRO A 102 16.95 -26.51 5.89
#